data_AF-A0A6P3URQ9-F1
#
_entry.id   AF-A0A6P3URQ9-F1
#
_cell.length_a   1.000
_cell.length_b   1.000
_cell.length_c   1.000
_cell.angle_alpha   90.00
_cell.angle_beta   90.00
_cell.angle_gamma   90.00
#
_symmetry.space_group_name_H-M   'P 1'
#
loop_
_entity.id
_entity.type
_entity.pdbx_description
1 polymer ?
#
loop_
_entity_poly.entity_id
_entity_poly.type
_entity_poly.pdbx_seq_one_letter_code
_entity_poly.pdbx_strand_id
1 'polypeptide(L)'
;MAQDLMCQSAIEATPDVAIISEPYRQLPYWYNDNKGDASIWVTQFNGRAPDETLLYRKDRLMDTGVGDILCFSGYCTPKIKIEEYMMYINKLASEIRNGVNRNKKLIVAGDFNAKSTCWGGETTDEKEFSWKPCAITVRSL
;
A
#
# COMPACT_ATOMS: atom_id res chain seq x y z
N MET A 1 5.37 -4.30 19.61
CA MET A 1 5.28 -5.77 19.49
C MET A 1 4.78 -6.22 18.12
N ALA A 2 3.57 -5.87 17.67
CA ALA A 2 3.08 -6.28 16.34
C ALA A 2 4.04 -5.86 15.19
N GLN A 3 4.53 -4.61 15.24
CA GLN A 3 5.52 -4.13 14.28
C GLN A 3 6.87 -4.88 14.38
N ASP A 4 7.33 -5.19 15.59
CA ASP A 4 8.61 -5.92 15.77
C ASP A 4 8.49 -7.35 15.24
N LEU A 5 7.34 -8.00 15.43
CA LEU A 5 7.02 -9.32 14.85
C LEU A 5 6.95 -9.27 13.32
N MET A 6 6.34 -8.23 12.75
CA MET A 6 6.33 -8.01 11.30
C MET A 6 7.75 -7.84 10.77
N CYS A 7 8.58 -7.02 11.42
CA CYS A 7 9.99 -6.86 11.02
C CYS A 7 10.76 -8.18 11.07
N GLN A 8 10.58 -8.97 12.14
CA GLN A 8 11.21 -10.29 12.25
C GLN A 8 10.73 -11.23 11.14
N SER A 9 9.42 -11.27 10.88
CA SER A 9 8.85 -12.10 9.82
C SER A 9 9.36 -11.69 8.43
N ALA A 10 9.53 -10.40 8.17
CA ALA A 10 10.11 -9.90 6.93
C ALA A 10 11.60 -10.27 6.81
N ILE A 11 12.36 -10.24 7.89
CA ILE A 11 13.76 -10.71 7.87
C ILE A 11 13.83 -12.20 7.52
N GLU A 12 12.94 -13.03 8.08
CA GLU A 12 12.91 -14.47 7.84
C GLU A 12 12.40 -14.84 6.45
N ALA A 13 11.33 -14.18 5.99
CA ALA A 13 10.73 -14.44 4.68
C ALA A 13 11.49 -13.79 3.52
N THR A 14 12.34 -12.80 3.80
CA THR A 14 13.14 -12.06 2.81
C THR A 14 12.31 -11.53 1.62
N PRO A 15 11.18 -10.82 1.85
CA PRO A 15 10.45 -10.21 0.75
C PRO A 15 11.32 -9.11 0.12
N ASP A 16 11.05 -8.75 -1.14
CA ASP A 16 11.71 -7.60 -1.77
C ASP A 16 11.10 -6.26 -1.31
N VAL A 17 9.78 -6.27 -1.03
CA VAL A 17 9.01 -5.09 -0.62
C VAL A 17 7.99 -5.51 0.43
N ALA A 18 7.90 -4.74 1.52
CA ALA A 18 6.81 -4.81 2.48
C ALA A 18 5.98 -3.53 2.43
N ILE A 19 4.67 -3.68 2.24
CA ILE A 19 3.70 -2.58 2.25
C ILE A 19 2.98 -2.59 3.60
N ILE A 20 3.03 -1.46 4.31
CA ILE A 20 2.70 -1.39 5.74
C ILE A 20 1.63 -0.31 5.95
N SER A 21 0.55 -0.65 6.62
CA SER A 21 -0.50 0.29 7.06
C SER A 21 -0.47 0.42 8.59
N GLU A 22 -0.69 1.64 9.09
CA GLU A 22 -0.69 2.01 10.52
C GLU A 22 0.51 1.47 11.33
N PRO A 23 1.76 1.74 10.92
CA PRO A 23 2.91 1.37 11.74
C PRO A 23 2.87 2.08 13.10
N TYR A 24 3.22 1.35 14.17
CA TYR A 24 3.35 1.93 15.51
C TYR A 24 4.40 3.05 15.57
N ARG A 25 5.49 2.89 14.82
CA ARG A 25 6.52 3.92 14.61
C ARG A 25 6.99 3.92 13.16
N GLN A 26 7.18 5.10 12.60
CA GLN A 26 7.88 5.24 11.32
C GLN A 26 9.38 4.99 11.52
N LEU A 27 9.95 4.15 10.66
CA LEU A 27 11.39 3.89 10.65
C LEU A 27 12.05 4.72 9.55
N PRO A 28 13.24 5.30 9.79
CA PRO A 28 13.86 6.25 8.85
C PRO A 28 14.30 5.61 7.53
N TYR A 29 14.48 4.28 7.51
CA TYR A 29 14.81 3.49 6.33
C TYR A 29 13.57 2.97 5.58
N TRP A 30 12.37 3.42 5.96
CA TRP A 30 11.14 3.21 5.21
C TRP A 30 10.78 4.45 4.41
N TYR A 31 10.10 4.25 3.30
CA TYR A 31 9.26 5.30 2.74
C TYR A 31 8.01 5.42 3.59
N ASN A 32 7.68 6.64 3.93
CA ASN A 32 6.71 6.97 4.96
C ASN A 32 5.80 8.04 4.41
N ASP A 33 4.49 7.93 4.61
CA ASP A 33 3.59 9.04 4.35
C ASP A 33 3.83 10.21 5.33
N ASN A 34 3.15 11.32 5.11
CA ASN A 34 3.34 12.50 5.95
C ASN A 34 2.77 12.35 7.37
N LYS A 35 1.83 11.42 7.61
CA LYS A 35 1.12 11.31 8.88
C LYS A 35 1.56 10.16 9.78
N GLY A 36 2.23 9.14 9.27
CA GLY A 36 2.48 7.93 10.05
C GLY A 36 1.58 6.74 9.70
N ASP A 37 0.69 6.89 8.73
CA ASP A 37 -0.42 5.96 8.52
C ASP A 37 -0.13 4.93 7.41
N ALA A 38 0.84 5.20 6.53
CA ALA A 38 1.21 4.31 5.43
C ALA A 38 2.71 4.36 5.16
N SER A 39 3.33 3.19 5.00
CA SER A 39 4.75 3.06 4.71
C SER A 39 5.02 1.97 3.67
N ILE A 40 6.17 2.08 3.01
CA ILE A 40 6.75 1.05 2.14
C ILE A 40 8.18 0.82 2.61
N TRP A 41 8.50 -0.43 2.94
CA TRP A 41 9.86 -0.86 3.22
C TRP A 41 10.38 -1.64 2.03
N VAL A 42 11.36 -1.05 1.34
CA VAL A 42 12.13 -1.75 0.31
C VAL A 42 13.35 -2.34 1.01
N THR A 43 13.36 -3.66 1.15
CA THR A 43 14.36 -4.43 1.92
C THR A 43 15.58 -4.74 1.06
N GLN A 44 15.33 -5.39 -0.08
CA GLN A 44 16.25 -5.74 -1.15
C GLN A 44 15.42 -5.89 -2.43
N PHE A 45 16.02 -5.79 -3.61
CA PHE A 45 15.32 -6.18 -4.84
C PHE A 45 16.17 -7.17 -5.61
N ASN A 46 15.73 -8.44 -5.70
CA ASN A 46 16.50 -9.54 -6.26
C ASN A 46 17.92 -9.68 -5.63
N GLY A 47 18.02 -9.47 -4.32
CA GLY A 47 19.30 -9.56 -3.59
C GLY A 47 20.28 -8.41 -3.86
N ARG A 48 19.82 -7.31 -4.47
CA ARG A 48 20.61 -6.09 -4.71
C ARG A 48 20.03 -4.89 -3.99
N ALA A 49 20.86 -3.86 -3.83
CA ALA A 49 20.36 -2.53 -3.50
C ALA A 49 19.27 -2.17 -4.52
N PRO A 50 18.08 -1.75 -4.05
CA PRO A 50 16.99 -1.48 -4.97
C PRO A 50 17.33 -0.29 -5.89
N ASP A 51 16.67 -0.24 -7.04
CA ASP A 51 16.59 0.98 -7.85
C ASP A 51 15.22 1.59 -7.56
N GLU A 52 15.16 2.30 -6.44
CA GLU A 52 13.93 2.86 -5.91
C GLU A 52 13.80 4.36 -6.15
N THR A 53 12.58 4.80 -6.44
CA THR A 53 12.25 6.22 -6.62
C THR A 53 10.93 6.52 -5.95
N LEU A 54 10.94 7.44 -4.99
CA LEU A 54 9.71 7.99 -4.42
C LEU A 54 9.03 8.87 -5.50
N LEU A 55 7.82 8.51 -5.93
CA LEU A 55 7.11 9.23 -7.00
C LEU A 55 6.01 10.14 -6.42
N TYR A 56 5.33 9.70 -5.37
CA TYR A 56 4.23 10.40 -4.72
C TYR A 56 4.22 10.14 -3.21
N ARG A 57 3.94 11.20 -2.45
CA ARG A 57 3.71 11.13 -1.00
C ARG A 57 2.67 12.16 -0.58
N LYS A 58 1.63 11.68 0.09
CA LYS A 58 0.66 12.52 0.81
C LYS A 58 0.11 11.75 2.01
N ASP A 59 -0.59 12.44 2.90
CA ASP A 59 -1.30 11.87 4.03
C ASP A 59 -2.07 10.60 3.62
N ARG A 60 -1.70 9.46 4.21
CA ARG A 60 -2.33 8.13 4.09
C ARG A 60 -2.28 7.49 2.70
N LEU A 61 -1.52 8.06 1.78
CA LEU A 61 -1.33 7.50 0.45
C LEU A 61 0.05 7.88 -0.08
N MET A 62 0.84 6.88 -0.43
CA MET A 62 2.14 7.07 -1.05
C MET A 62 2.41 5.98 -2.07
N ASP A 63 3.34 6.27 -2.98
CA ASP A 63 3.86 5.27 -3.91
C ASP A 63 5.38 5.32 -4.02
N THR A 64 5.97 4.24 -4.51
CA THR A 64 7.41 4.14 -4.76
C THR A 64 7.59 3.19 -5.94
N GLY A 65 8.38 3.62 -6.92
CA GLY A 65 8.88 2.74 -7.96
C GLY A 65 10.01 1.88 -7.39
N VAL A 66 9.96 0.57 -7.63
CA VAL A 66 11.02 -0.40 -7.30
C VAL A 66 11.29 -1.21 -8.57
N GLY A 67 12.37 -0.87 -9.27
CA GLY A 67 12.65 -1.40 -10.61
C GLY A 67 11.51 -1.10 -11.60
N ASP A 68 10.89 -2.13 -12.19
CA ASP A 68 9.78 -1.98 -13.14
C ASP A 68 8.38 -2.00 -12.49
N ILE A 69 8.32 -2.06 -11.15
CA ILE A 69 7.10 -2.18 -10.36
C ILE A 69 6.80 -0.85 -9.66
N LEU A 70 5.56 -0.40 -9.74
CA LEU A 70 5.02 0.69 -8.95
C LEU A 70 4.26 0.13 -7.75
N CYS A 71 4.72 0.44 -6.54
CA CYS A 71 4.11 -0.02 -5.29
C CYS A 71 3.35 1.14 -4.64
N PHE A 72 2.07 0.94 -4.32
CA PHE A 72 1.25 1.87 -3.54
C PHE A 72 1.00 1.33 -2.14
N SER A 73 1.14 2.21 -1.15
CA SER A 73 0.69 1.98 0.23
C SER A 73 -0.42 2.97 0.56
N GLY A 74 -1.53 2.43 1.05
CA GLY A 74 -2.70 3.20 1.46
C GLY A 74 -3.21 2.83 2.84
N TYR A 75 -3.84 3.81 3.50
CA TYR A 75 -4.65 3.56 4.68
C TYR A 75 -5.90 4.45 4.65
N CYS A 76 -7.06 3.86 4.96
CA CYS A 76 -8.28 4.61 5.24
C CYS A 76 -8.70 4.38 6.67
N THR A 77 -8.95 5.44 7.42
CA THR A 77 -9.51 5.31 8.76
C THR A 77 -10.90 4.68 8.71
N PRO A 78 -11.26 3.76 9.62
CA PRO A 78 -12.57 3.11 9.61
C PRO A 78 -13.73 4.09 9.75
N LYS A 79 -13.49 5.23 10.42
CA LYS A 79 -14.48 6.28 10.72
C LYS A 79 -14.61 7.35 9.62
N ILE A 80 -13.98 7.14 8.46
CA ILE A 80 -14.05 8.08 7.34
C ILE A 80 -15.49 8.19 6.83
N LYS A 81 -15.91 9.42 6.48
CA LYS A 81 -17.20 9.65 5.83
C LYS A 81 -17.17 9.13 4.40
N ILE A 82 -18.31 8.73 3.86
CA ILE A 82 -18.38 8.13 2.52
C ILE A 82 -17.90 9.11 1.44
N GLU A 83 -18.19 10.40 1.56
CA GLU A 83 -17.74 11.42 0.59
C GLU A 83 -16.20 11.55 0.60
N GLU A 84 -15.61 11.60 1.79
CA GLU A 84 -14.15 11.66 1.97
C GLU A 84 -13.48 10.37 1.47
N TYR A 85 -14.13 9.23 1.67
CA TYR A 85 -13.68 7.95 1.14
C TYR A 85 -13.65 7.95 -0.39
N MET A 86 -14.74 8.39 -1.03
CA MET A 86 -14.81 8.50 -2.50
C MET A 86 -13.71 9.43 -3.05
N MET A 87 -13.45 10.55 -2.38
CA MET A 87 -12.35 11.44 -2.76
C MET A 87 -10.98 10.77 -2.64
N TYR A 88 -10.76 9.99 -1.57
CA TYR A 88 -9.54 9.22 -1.37
C TYR A 88 -9.33 8.17 -2.48
N ILE A 89 -10.38 7.44 -2.86
CA ILE A 89 -10.32 6.43 -3.94
C ILE A 89 -10.10 7.05 -5.31
N ASN A 90 -10.80 8.14 -5.61
CA ASN A 90 -10.55 8.88 -6.85
C ASN A 90 -9.13 9.41 -6.92
N LYS A 91 -8.57 9.84 -5.78
CA LYS A 91 -7.17 10.27 -5.71
C LYS A 91 -6.21 9.11 -5.97
N LEU A 92 -6.40 7.97 -5.30
CA LEU A 92 -5.64 6.75 -5.55
C LEU A 92 -5.68 6.35 -7.03
N ALA A 93 -6.87 6.29 -7.63
CA ALA A 93 -7.04 5.94 -9.04
C ALA A 93 -6.32 6.93 -9.98
N SER A 94 -6.35 8.23 -9.65
CA SER A 94 -5.61 9.25 -10.40
C SER A 94 -4.09 9.04 -10.31
N GLU A 95 -3.55 8.79 -9.12
CA GLU A 95 -2.11 8.57 -8.96
C GLU A 95 -1.65 7.27 -9.62
N ILE A 96 -2.45 6.20 -9.53
CA ILE A 96 -2.20 4.95 -10.27
C ILE A 96 -2.08 5.23 -11.77
N ARG A 97 -3.02 5.98 -12.37
CA ARG A 97 -2.97 6.30 -13.80
C ARG A 97 -1.74 7.12 -14.16
N ASN A 98 -1.35 8.06 -13.30
CA ASN A 98 -0.16 8.88 -13.51
C ASN A 98 1.14 8.06 -13.43
N GLY A 99 1.21 7.12 -12.49
CA GLY A 99 2.39 6.30 -12.24
C GLY A 99 2.54 5.12 -13.21
N VAL A 100 1.44 4.44 -13.60
CA VAL A 100 1.49 3.31 -14.57
C VAL A 100 2.02 3.74 -15.94
N ASN A 101 1.88 5.02 -16.33
CA ASN A 101 2.51 5.52 -17.55
C ASN A 101 4.05 5.46 -17.49
N ARG A 102 4.65 5.32 -16.30
CA ARG A 102 6.10 5.27 -16.05
C ARG A 102 6.60 3.85 -15.78
N ASN A 103 5.76 2.98 -15.21
CA ASN A 103 6.13 1.63 -14.75
C ASN A 103 5.24 0.55 -15.38
N LYS A 104 5.81 -0.62 -15.69
CA LYS A 104 5.09 -1.68 -16.41
C LYS A 104 4.19 -2.54 -15.51
N LYS A 105 4.46 -2.57 -14.21
CA LYS A 105 3.73 -3.39 -13.23
C LYS A 105 3.26 -2.53 -12.06
N LEU A 106 2.15 -2.93 -11.46
CA LEU A 106 1.48 -2.20 -10.37
C LEU A 106 1.16 -3.17 -9.23
N ILE A 107 1.49 -2.75 -8.01
CA ILE A 107 1.02 -3.37 -6.77
C ILE A 107 0.33 -2.29 -5.95
N VAL A 108 -0.90 -2.54 -5.52
CA VAL A 108 -1.63 -1.70 -4.58
C VAL A 108 -1.97 -2.55 -3.38
N ALA A 109 -1.51 -2.14 -2.20
CA ALA A 109 -1.88 -2.79 -0.95
C ALA A 109 -2.04 -1.75 0.16
N GLY A 110 -2.79 -2.15 1.18
CA GLY A 110 -3.08 -1.31 2.33
C GLY A 110 -4.38 -1.71 3.00
N ASP A 111 -4.67 -1.08 4.13
CA ASP A 111 -5.95 -1.22 4.81
C ASP A 111 -6.90 -0.08 4.43
N PHE A 112 -7.85 -0.40 3.54
CA PHE A 112 -8.87 0.55 3.09
C PHE A 112 -10.14 0.55 3.95
N ASN A 113 -10.21 -0.27 5.01
CA ASN A 113 -11.35 -0.36 5.93
C ASN A 113 -12.72 -0.42 5.20
N ALA A 114 -12.77 -1.24 4.15
CA ALA A 114 -13.94 -1.52 3.33
C ALA A 114 -14.17 -3.03 3.23
N LYS A 115 -15.43 -3.44 3.34
CA LYS A 115 -15.83 -4.83 3.27
C LYS A 115 -16.33 -5.18 1.88
N SER A 116 -15.84 -6.28 1.35
CA SER A 116 -16.28 -6.81 0.06
C SER A 116 -16.19 -8.32 0.01
N THR A 117 -17.17 -8.90 -0.66
CA THR A 117 -17.15 -10.31 -1.03
C THR A 117 -16.05 -10.65 -2.04
N CYS A 118 -15.62 -9.69 -2.87
CA CYS A 118 -14.57 -9.86 -3.88
C CYS A 118 -13.16 -10.08 -3.28
N TRP A 119 -12.92 -9.66 -2.03
CA TRP A 119 -11.65 -9.89 -1.32
C TRP A 119 -11.83 -10.64 0.01
N GLY A 120 -12.88 -11.47 0.12
CA GLY A 120 -13.04 -12.44 1.20
C GLY A 120 -13.82 -11.97 2.43
N GLY A 121 -14.52 -10.85 2.36
CA GLY A 121 -15.46 -10.42 3.39
C GLY A 121 -16.82 -11.12 3.28
N GLU A 122 -17.53 -11.27 4.40
CA GLU A 122 -18.88 -11.88 4.44
C GLU A 122 -19.95 -10.99 3.79
N THR A 123 -19.72 -9.68 3.82
CA THR A 123 -20.65 -8.66 3.33
C THR A 123 -19.94 -7.64 2.48
N THR A 124 -20.66 -7.06 1.54
CA THR A 124 -20.28 -5.88 0.79
C THR A 124 -20.84 -4.64 1.49
N ASP A 125 -19.99 -3.68 1.84
CA ASP A 125 -20.44 -2.39 2.37
C ASP A 125 -20.52 -1.32 1.28
N GLU A 126 -21.07 -0.15 1.62
CA GLU A 126 -21.23 0.96 0.67
C GLU A 126 -19.90 1.48 0.10
N LYS A 127 -18.76 1.19 0.77
CA LYS A 127 -17.43 1.62 0.34
C LYS A 127 -16.91 0.79 -0.84
N GLU A 128 -17.30 -0.49 -0.95
CA GLU A 128 -16.93 -1.34 -2.08
C GLU A 128 -17.48 -0.84 -3.42
N PHE A 129 -18.66 -0.21 -3.46
CA PHE A 129 -19.33 0.13 -4.73
C PHE A 129 -18.47 1.07 -5.63
N SER A 130 -17.44 1.70 -5.06
CA SER A 130 -16.46 2.55 -5.76
C SER A 130 -15.17 1.84 -6.20
N TRP A 131 -14.92 0.64 -5.72
CA TRP A 131 -13.70 -0.13 -5.93
C TRP A 131 -13.91 -1.22 -6.99
N LYS A 132 -13.14 -1.14 -8.08
CA LYS A 132 -12.89 -2.28 -8.98
C LYS A 132 -11.39 -2.49 -9.16
N PRO A 133 -10.69 -3.15 -8.22
CA PRO A 133 -9.29 -3.48 -8.45
C PRO A 133 -9.19 -4.76 -9.29
N CYS A 134 -8.52 -4.65 -10.44
CA CYS A 134 -7.81 -5.78 -11.02
C CYS A 134 -6.47 -5.92 -10.26
N ALA A 135 -6.21 -7.14 -9.78
CA ALA A 135 -4.98 -7.62 -9.14
C ALA A 135 -4.70 -7.17 -7.70
N ILE A 136 -5.08 -8.05 -6.76
CA ILE A 136 -4.42 -8.23 -5.46
C ILE A 136 -3.55 -9.47 -5.62
N THR A 137 -2.22 -9.35 -5.53
CA THR A 137 -1.34 -10.51 -5.29
C THR A 137 -0.67 -10.29 -3.95
N VAL A 138 -1.28 -10.83 -2.90
CA VAL A 138 -0.58 -11.16 -1.66
C VAL A 138 -0.26 -12.64 -1.78
N ARG A 139 0.99 -13.00 -2.06
CA ARG A 139 1.45 -14.36 -1.79
C ARG A 139 1.71 -14.43 -0.29
N SER A 140 0.75 -14.97 0.47
CA SER A 140 1.11 -15.58 1.75
C SER A 140 1.87 -16.86 1.45
N LEU A 141 3.04 -17.04 2.07
CA LEU A 141 3.52 -18.37 2.42
C LEU A 141 2.96 -18.72 3.79
#